data_AF-A0A3M1P534-F1
#
_entry.id   AF-A0A3M1P534-F1
#
_cell.length_a   1.000
_cell.length_b   1.000
_cell.length_c   1.000
_cell.angle_alpha   90.00
_cell.angle_beta   90.00
_cell.angle_gamma   90.00
#
_symmetry.space_group_name_H-M   'P 1'
#
loop_
_entity.id
_entity.type
_entity.pdbx_description
1 polymer ?
#
loop_
_entity_poly.entity_id
_entity_poly.type
_entity_poly.pdbx_seq_one_letter_code
_entity_poly.pdbx_strand_id
1 'polypeptide(L)'
;GEPDLEACFDLLADDTPAPDEELPATGLAPEWERALSCIFIRAPGYGTRVSTVILVRSDGRTTVAERTYSPGGGPTATWTFELDWAPAWTGGGG
;
A
#
# COMPACT_ATOMS: atom_id res chain seq x y z
N GLY A 1 16.26 1.44 13.66
CA GLY A 1 15.65 2.77 13.51
C GLY A 1 14.16 2.61 13.44
N GLU A 2 13.39 3.64 13.74
CA GLU A 2 11.95 3.64 13.48
C GLU A 2 11.72 3.63 11.97
N PRO A 3 10.80 2.83 11.42
CA PRO A 3 10.50 2.84 9.99
C PRO A 3 9.99 4.22 9.59
N ASP A 4 10.56 4.77 8.52
CA ASP A 4 10.13 6.06 7.96
C ASP A 4 8.83 5.86 7.17
N LEU A 5 7.78 6.55 7.62
CA LEU A 5 6.46 6.46 7.02
C LEU A 5 6.46 6.94 5.56
N GLU A 6 7.22 7.99 5.24
CA GLU A 6 7.30 8.49 3.85
C GLU A 6 8.02 7.48 2.95
N ALA A 7 9.11 6.89 3.42
CA ALA A 7 9.81 5.84 2.67
C ALA A 7 8.90 4.63 2.39
N CYS A 8 7.97 4.30 3.30
CA CYS A 8 6.97 3.26 3.06
C CYS A 8 5.98 3.67 1.96
N PHE A 9 5.53 4.92 1.95
CA PHE A 9 4.65 5.41 0.88
C PHE A 9 5.37 5.54 -0.47
N ASP A 10 6.65 5.89 -0.47
CA ASP A 10 7.47 5.94 -1.69
C ASP A 10 7.59 4.54 -2.31
N LEU A 11 7.80 3.50 -1.48
CA LEU A 11 7.76 2.11 -1.94
C LEU A 11 6.40 1.73 -2.54
N LEU A 12 5.31 2.11 -1.87
CA LEU A 12 3.95 1.83 -2.36
C LEU A 12 3.54 2.69 -3.57
N ALA A 13 4.34 3.69 -3.94
CA ALA A 13 4.10 4.54 -5.10
C ALA A 13 4.83 4.04 -6.37
N ASP A 14 5.53 2.91 -6.29
CA ASP A 14 6.23 2.30 -7.43
C ASP A 14 5.24 1.87 -8.53
N ASP A 15 5.34 2.54 -9.68
CA ASP A 15 4.53 2.28 -10.86
C ASP A 15 5.28 1.51 -11.95
N THR A 16 6.42 0.89 -11.60
CA THR A 16 7.21 0.06 -12.53
C THR A 16 6.43 -1.21 -12.90
N PRO A 17 6.11 -1.44 -14.20
CA PRO A 17 5.51 -2.69 -14.64
C PRO A 17 6.50 -3.85 -14.53
N ALA A 18 5.99 -5.05 -14.27
CA ALA A 18 6.78 -6.27 -14.39
C ALA A 18 7.23 -6.50 -15.85
N PRO A 19 8.35 -7.21 -16.08
CA PRO A 19 8.76 -7.63 -17.41
C PRO A 19 7.67 -8.43 -18.13
N ASP A 20 7.59 -8.29 -19.45
CA ASP A 20 6.56 -8.95 -20.27
C ASP A 20 6.55 -10.48 -20.09
N GLU A 21 7.72 -11.09 -19.82
CA GLU A 21 7.83 -12.54 -19.61
C GLU A 21 7.28 -13.02 -18.26
N GLU A 22 7.13 -12.13 -17.29
CA GLU A 22 6.60 -12.41 -15.95
C GLU A 22 5.11 -12.08 -15.84
N LEU A 23 4.51 -11.49 -16.87
CA LEU A 23 3.10 -11.13 -16.86
C LEU A 23 2.20 -12.37 -16.81
N PRO A 24 1.15 -12.36 -15.98
CA PRO A 24 0.20 -13.45 -15.92
C PRO A 24 -0.70 -13.45 -17.16
N ALA A 25 -0.96 -14.62 -17.76
CA ALA A 25 -1.90 -14.77 -18.88
C ALA A 25 -3.36 -14.77 -18.38
N THR A 26 -3.84 -13.61 -17.94
CA THR A 26 -5.17 -13.42 -17.35
C THR A 26 -6.28 -13.36 -18.40
N GLY A 27 -5.92 -13.11 -19.66
CA GLY A 27 -6.87 -12.89 -20.77
C GLY A 27 -7.27 -11.44 -20.95
N LEU A 28 -6.60 -10.51 -20.26
CA LEU A 28 -6.71 -9.08 -20.50
C LEU A 28 -5.84 -8.68 -21.72
N ALA A 29 -6.07 -7.50 -22.26
CA ALA A 29 -5.18 -6.96 -23.28
C ALA A 29 -3.77 -6.71 -22.68
N PRO A 30 -2.68 -6.87 -23.44
CA PRO A 30 -1.31 -6.79 -22.91
C PRO A 30 -1.00 -5.47 -22.18
N GLU A 31 -1.57 -4.35 -22.62
CA GLU A 31 -1.44 -3.06 -21.95
C GLU A 31 -2.06 -3.05 -20.55
N TRP A 32 -3.14 -3.79 -20.33
CA TRP A 32 -3.79 -3.93 -19.03
C TRP A 32 -3.03 -4.90 -18.14
N GLU A 33 -2.50 -6.00 -18.67
CA GLU A 33 -1.66 -6.92 -17.89
C GLU A 33 -0.40 -6.20 -17.36
N ARG A 34 0.24 -5.36 -18.19
CA ARG A 34 1.33 -4.49 -17.76
C ARG A 34 0.90 -3.52 -16.67
N ALA A 35 -0.17 -2.75 -16.90
CA ALA A 35 -0.60 -1.72 -15.95
C ALA A 35 -1.00 -2.31 -14.58
N LEU A 36 -1.63 -3.48 -14.57
CA LEU A 36 -2.08 -4.16 -13.35
C LEU A 36 -0.96 -4.92 -12.63
N SER A 37 0.24 -5.02 -13.24
CA SER A 37 1.41 -5.63 -12.60
C SER A 37 2.15 -4.68 -11.64
N CYS A 38 1.90 -3.37 -11.74
CA CYS A 38 2.50 -2.34 -10.89
C CYS A 38 1.97 -2.40 -9.44
N ILE A 39 2.79 -2.02 -8.45
CA ILE A 39 2.32 -1.80 -7.07
C ILE A 39 1.33 -0.62 -7.06
N PHE A 40 1.71 0.47 -7.73
CA PHE A 40 0.88 1.65 -7.93
C PHE A 40 0.34 1.71 -9.36
N ILE A 41 -0.93 1.34 -9.55
CA ILE A 41 -1.54 1.24 -10.87
C ILE A 41 -1.92 2.64 -11.39
N ARG A 42 -1.42 3.01 -12.56
CA ARG A 42 -1.80 4.22 -13.31
C ARG A 42 -2.35 3.84 -14.68
N ALA A 43 -3.68 3.83 -14.82
CA ALA A 43 -4.34 3.56 -16.10
C ALA A 43 -5.49 4.55 -16.38
N PRO A 44 -5.85 4.75 -17.66
CA PRO A 44 -7.02 5.58 -18.00
C PRO A 44 -8.30 5.02 -17.37
N GLY A 45 -8.93 5.80 -16.48
CA GLY A 45 -10.18 5.41 -15.82
C GLY A 45 -10.04 4.38 -14.70
N TYR A 46 -8.83 3.89 -14.39
CA TYR A 46 -8.58 2.92 -13.33
C TYR A 46 -7.20 3.13 -12.69
N GLY A 47 -7.07 2.94 -11.39
CA GLY A 47 -5.77 3.04 -10.73
C GLY A 47 -5.85 3.06 -9.22
N THR A 48 -4.67 3.06 -8.59
CA THR A 48 -4.55 3.09 -7.13
C THR A 48 -5.09 4.41 -6.60
N ARG A 49 -6.13 4.32 -5.75
CA ARG A 49 -6.78 5.48 -5.12
C ARG A 49 -6.32 5.73 -3.69
N VAL A 50 -5.77 4.70 -3.07
CA VAL A 50 -5.40 4.71 -1.68
C VAL A 50 -4.23 3.76 -1.46
N SER A 51 -3.28 4.19 -0.63
CA SER A 51 -2.21 3.36 -0.07
C SER A 51 -2.33 3.42 1.44
N THR A 52 -2.15 2.29 2.11
CA THR A 52 -2.25 2.19 3.58
C THR A 52 -0.96 1.59 4.13
N VAL A 53 -0.37 2.27 5.12
CA VAL A 53 0.80 1.80 5.85
C VAL A 53 0.38 1.53 7.30
N ILE A 54 0.76 0.36 7.83
CA ILE A 54 0.56 0.00 9.23
C ILE A 54 1.94 -0.30 9.83
N LEU A 55 2.37 0.54 10.77
CA LEU A 55 3.63 0.39 11.49
C LEU A 55 3.33 -0.14 12.89
N VAL A 56 3.71 -1.39 13.16
CA VAL A 56 3.54 -2.01 14.49
C VAL A 56 4.87 -2.02 15.20
N ARG A 57 4.94 -1.34 16.35
CA ARG A 57 6.14 -1.33 17.20
C ARG A 57 6.11 -2.49 18.18
N SER A 58 7.30 -2.91 18.63
CA SER A 58 7.44 -3.99 19.62
C SER A 58 6.83 -3.66 20.99
N ASP A 59 6.56 -2.39 21.28
CA ASP A 59 5.90 -1.93 22.50
C ASP A 59 4.37 -1.86 22.38
N GLY A 60 3.80 -2.31 21.24
CA GLY A 60 2.36 -2.36 21.01
C GLY A 60 1.76 -1.09 20.40
N ARG A 61 2.53 0.00 20.31
CA ARG A 61 2.07 1.21 19.59
C ARG A 61 1.98 0.92 18.09
N THR A 62 0.86 1.28 17.50
CA THR A 62 0.57 1.05 16.09
C THR A 62 0.20 2.35 15.42
N THR A 63 0.96 2.74 14.39
CA THR A 63 0.61 3.85 13.51
C THR A 63 -0.11 3.27 12.29
N VAL A 64 -1.31 3.77 11.99
CA VAL A 64 -2.03 3.51 10.74
C VAL A 64 -2.06 4.80 9.95
N ALA A 65 -1.50 4.79 8.75
CA ALA A 65 -1.54 5.94 7.86
C ALA A 65 -2.17 5.56 6.52
N GLU A 66 -3.01 6.44 6.00
CA GLU A 66 -3.68 6.26 4.72
C GLU A 66 -3.42 7.48 3.83
N ARG A 67 -2.91 7.25 2.63
CA ARG A 67 -2.68 8.27 1.60
C ARG A 67 -3.64 8.07 0.45
N THR A 68 -4.40 9.10 0.10
CA THR A 68 -5.30 9.08 -1.06
C THR A 68 -4.69 9.75 -2.28
N TYR A 69 -5.18 9.37 -3.47
CA TYR A 69 -4.68 9.84 -4.75
C TYR A 69 -5.81 10.28 -5.69
N SER A 70 -5.55 11.38 -6.38
CA SER A 70 -6.39 11.89 -7.48
C SER A 70 -6.37 10.93 -8.68
N PRO A 71 -7.26 11.08 -9.68
CA PRO A 71 -7.23 10.25 -10.89
C PRO A 71 -5.91 10.31 -11.65
N GLY A 72 -5.14 11.40 -11.52
CA GLY A 72 -3.80 11.53 -12.10
C GLY A 72 -2.68 10.92 -11.25
N GLY A 73 -3.03 10.23 -10.14
CA GLY A 73 -2.09 9.60 -9.22
C GLY A 73 -1.23 10.58 -8.41
N GLY A 74 -1.62 11.86 -8.35
CA GLY A 74 -1.05 12.81 -7.40
C GLY A 74 -1.70 12.66 -6.02
N PRO A 75 -0.94 12.67 -4.91
CA PRO A 75 -1.48 12.53 -3.57
C PRO A 75 -2.43 13.69 -3.22
N THR A 76 -3.53 13.38 -2.53
CA THR A 76 -4.57 14.36 -2.18
C THR A 76 -4.67 14.62 -0.68
N ALA A 77 -4.51 13.58 0.14
CA ALA A 77 -4.51 13.70 1.59
C ALA A 77 -3.73 12.52 2.19
N THR A 78 -3.18 12.72 3.39
CA THR A 78 -2.69 11.65 4.25
C THR A 78 -3.34 11.81 5.62
N TRP A 79 -3.95 10.74 6.13
CA TRP A 79 -4.47 10.68 7.50
C TRP A 79 -3.66 9.67 8.29
N THR A 80 -3.34 10.02 9.54
CA THR A 80 -2.56 9.18 10.44
C THR A 80 -3.30 9.00 11.74
N PHE A 81 -3.39 7.76 12.21
CA PHE A 81 -4.01 7.34 13.45
C PHE A 81 -2.98 6.63 14.30
N GLU A 82 -2.84 7.05 15.55
CA GLU A 82 -2.07 6.33 16.55
C GLU A 82 -3.02 5.45 17.37
N LEU A 83 -2.69 4.18 17.45
CA LEU A 83 -3.48 3.16 18.13
C LEU A 83 -2.60 2.48 19.17
N ASP A 84 -3.06 2.49 20.41
CA ASP A 84 -2.53 1.62 21.46
C ASP A 84 -3.23 0.26 21.34
N TRP A 85 -2.68 -0.62 20.50
CA TRP A 85 -3.23 -1.95 20.32
C TRP A 85 -2.85 -2.83 21.52
N ALA A 86 -3.78 -3.03 22.45
CA ALA A 86 -3.68 -4.14 23.41
C ALA A 86 -4.11 -5.42 22.69
N PRO A 87 -3.25 -6.45 22.53
CA PRO A 87 -3.67 -7.69 21.91
C PRO A 87 -4.84 -8.29 22.71
N ALA A 88 -5.96 -8.54 22.05
CA ALA A 88 -7.17 -9.13 22.63
C ALA A 88 -7.00 -10.61 23.06
N TRP A 89 -5.79 -11.17 22.98
CA TRP A 89 -5.47 -12.49 23.51
C TRP A 89 -4.42 -12.40 24.62
N THR A 90 -4.87 -11.94 25.79
CA THR A 90 -4.32 -12.40 27.08
C THR A 90 -5.16 -13.57 27.57
N GLY A 91 -5.24 -14.64 26.76
CA GLY A 91 -5.78 -15.91 27.20
C GLY A 91 -4.82 -16.54 28.18
N GLY A 92 -5.17 -16.55 29.47
CA GLY A 92 -4.43 -17.25 30.50
C GLY A 92 -4.28 -18.74 30.19
N GLY A 93 -3.13 -19.29 30.57
CA GLY A 93 -2.82 -20.72 30.53
C GLY A 93 -1.77 -21.04 31.59
N GLY A 94 -2.22 -21.08 32.85
CA GLY A 94 -1.58 -21.76 33.97
C GLY A 94 -2.54 -22.80 34.51
#